data_AF-A0A8J6C6X8-F1
#
_entry.id   AF-A0A8J6C6X8-F1
#
_cell.length_a   1.000
_cell.length_b   1.000
_cell.length_c   1.000
_cell.angle_alpha   90.00
_cell.angle_beta   90.00
_cell.angle_gamma   90.00
#
_symmetry.space_group_name_H-M   'P 1'
#
loop_
_entity.id
_entity.type
_entity.pdbx_description
1 polymer ?
#
loop_
_entity_poly.entity_id
_entity_poly.type
_entity_poly.pdbx_seq_one_letter_code
_entity_poly.pdbx_strand_id
1 'polypeptide(L)'
;METTAFRVIDRGADLDVLGATHLVECTTLAIGCEGVEFGVPGARLALVQVYTPDTCFVFDIVDLQPEEAPTPALELLKSLLESSSIVKVAHDSKWHGLLLKQRCGILLSTVHDTASWHAVLRGMGDTLHATGLNETLHAYGCTTVPPRDTAGYTANPSFWETRPLTSQMKLRALQPVKVLLALQAAQLRAATPAQVPRCHDESAANVARLREGTWDVVYIHPTQLRRLDAKKLRALEAKTSSFVATRAGPPPIAFVHAHSDSALAAGVEALQKYTDPASPRLAPFDEMEIEPDEYGPREYGFGDFDYDNRGADYDEFWYYRYGGEGGEV
;
A
#
# COMPACT_ATOMS: atom_id res chain seq x y z
N MET A 1 -10.84 -21.60 -18.21
CA MET A 1 -10.07 -20.67 -17.35
C MET A 1 -8.78 -21.38 -17.01
N GLU A 2 -7.65 -20.92 -17.54
CA GLU A 2 -6.35 -21.44 -17.12
C GLU A 2 -6.19 -21.18 -15.62
N THR A 3 -5.91 -22.23 -14.86
CA THR A 3 -5.63 -22.14 -13.44
C THR A 3 -4.20 -21.62 -13.27
N THR A 4 -4.05 -20.34 -12.94
CA THR A 4 -2.77 -19.78 -12.50
C THR A 4 -2.26 -20.57 -11.30
N ALA A 5 -1.02 -21.07 -11.37
CA ALA A 5 -0.39 -21.73 -10.24
C ALA A 5 -0.09 -20.70 -9.13
N PHE A 6 -0.36 -21.04 -7.87
CA PHE A 6 -0.07 -20.17 -6.74
C PHE A 6 0.93 -20.85 -5.81
N ARG A 7 2.12 -20.26 -5.66
CA ARG A 7 3.25 -20.85 -4.91
C ARG A 7 3.65 -19.92 -3.78
N VAL A 8 3.60 -20.41 -2.55
CA VAL A 8 4.08 -19.68 -1.37
C VAL A 8 5.55 -19.99 -1.19
N ILE A 9 6.36 -18.96 -0.97
CA ILE A 9 7.79 -19.06 -0.66
C ILE A 9 7.94 -18.61 0.80
N ASP A 10 8.18 -19.58 1.67
CA ASP A 10 8.50 -19.43 3.09
C ASP A 10 9.97 -19.85 3.34
N ARG A 11 10.43 -19.85 4.60
CA ARG A 11 11.82 -20.15 4.96
C ARG A 11 12.24 -21.58 4.61
N GLY A 12 11.30 -22.51 4.56
CA GLY A 12 11.54 -23.92 4.22
C GLY A 12 11.44 -24.22 2.72
N ALA A 13 11.10 -23.22 1.90
CA ALA A 13 10.84 -23.42 0.49
C ALA A 13 12.10 -23.80 -0.31
N ASP A 14 12.00 -24.89 -1.08
CA ASP A 14 12.97 -25.22 -2.11
C ASP A 14 12.65 -24.40 -3.38
N LEU A 15 13.50 -23.41 -3.66
CA LEU A 15 13.29 -22.46 -4.75
C LEU A 15 13.35 -23.11 -6.14
N ASP A 16 14.15 -24.16 -6.31
CA ASP A 16 14.26 -24.88 -7.58
C ASP A 16 13.03 -25.76 -7.82
N VAL A 17 12.58 -26.48 -6.79
CA VAL A 17 11.34 -27.27 -6.86
C VAL A 17 10.13 -26.39 -7.13
N LEU A 18 10.12 -25.18 -6.57
CA LEU A 18 9.07 -24.20 -6.83
C LEU A 18 9.20 -23.54 -8.21
N GLY A 19 10.33 -23.69 -8.91
CA GLY A 19 10.62 -23.03 -10.18
C GLY A 19 10.86 -21.52 -10.04
N ALA A 20 11.10 -21.04 -8.81
CA ALA A 20 11.31 -19.62 -8.54
C ALA A 20 12.66 -19.13 -9.07
N THR A 21 13.64 -20.02 -9.26
CA THR A 21 14.95 -19.67 -9.81
C THR A 21 14.86 -19.20 -11.26
N HIS A 22 13.88 -19.65 -12.05
CA HIS A 22 13.65 -19.17 -13.41
C HIS A 22 13.09 -17.74 -13.49
N LEU A 23 12.69 -17.13 -12.36
CA LEU A 23 12.24 -15.74 -12.34
C LEU A 23 13.33 -14.77 -12.82
N VAL A 24 14.62 -15.12 -12.63
CA VAL A 24 15.75 -14.27 -13.07
C VAL A 24 15.90 -14.24 -14.59
N GLU A 25 15.28 -15.18 -15.31
CA GLU A 25 15.27 -15.25 -16.77
C GLU A 25 14.14 -14.40 -17.38
N CYS A 26 13.18 -13.95 -16.55
CA CYS A 26 12.08 -13.12 -17.01
C CYS A 26 12.54 -11.70 -17.33
N THR A 27 12.09 -11.13 -18.44
CA THR A 27 12.34 -9.72 -18.76
C THR A 27 11.29 -8.78 -18.18
N THR A 28 10.14 -9.31 -17.77
CA THR A 28 9.03 -8.55 -17.20
C THR A 28 8.24 -9.42 -16.24
N LEU A 29 7.87 -8.86 -15.10
CA LEU A 29 7.05 -9.51 -14.08
C LEU A 29 6.16 -8.47 -13.39
N ALA A 30 4.99 -8.89 -12.94
CA ALA A 30 4.09 -8.01 -12.18
C ALA A 30 4.33 -8.20 -10.68
N ILE A 31 4.24 -7.12 -9.91
CA ILE A 31 4.46 -7.16 -8.47
C ILE A 31 3.34 -6.48 -7.69
N GLY A 32 3.17 -6.94 -6.46
CA GLY A 32 2.31 -6.32 -5.46
C GLY A 32 2.90 -6.50 -4.07
N CYS A 33 2.48 -5.65 -3.14
CA CYS A 33 2.74 -5.85 -1.73
C CYS A 33 1.43 -5.84 -0.95
N GLU A 34 1.35 -6.70 0.06
CA GLU A 34 0.26 -6.69 1.02
C GLU A 34 0.84 -6.64 2.44
N GLY A 35 0.12 -5.99 3.34
CA GLY A 35 0.54 -5.84 4.73
C GLY A 35 -0.40 -4.94 5.52
N VAL A 36 0.06 -4.48 6.67
CA VAL A 36 -0.78 -3.83 7.68
C VAL A 36 -0.39 -2.35 7.81
N GLU A 37 -1.40 -1.48 7.85
CA GLU A 37 -1.26 -0.04 8.14
C GLU A 37 -0.27 0.73 7.22
N PHE A 38 -0.37 0.54 5.90
CA PHE A 38 0.49 1.26 4.96
C PHE A 38 0.40 2.78 5.15
N GLY A 39 1.56 3.42 5.19
CA GLY A 39 1.68 4.87 5.36
C GLY A 39 1.64 5.38 6.80
N VAL A 40 1.61 4.50 7.77
CA VAL A 40 1.75 4.83 9.19
C VAL A 40 3.14 4.39 9.69
N PRO A 41 3.82 5.15 10.56
CA PRO A 41 5.00 4.67 11.27
C PRO A 41 4.71 3.33 11.95
N GLY A 42 5.56 2.33 11.71
CA GLY A 42 5.30 0.96 12.14
C GLY A 42 4.60 0.08 11.10
N ALA A 43 4.21 0.59 9.92
CA ALA A 43 3.61 -0.20 8.84
C ALA A 43 4.38 -1.50 8.54
N ARG A 44 3.68 -2.63 8.44
CA ARG A 44 4.32 -3.96 8.31
C ARG A 44 4.08 -4.53 6.92
N LEU A 45 5.16 -4.94 6.26
CA LEU A 45 5.10 -5.65 4.99
C LEU A 45 4.96 -7.14 5.28
N ALA A 46 3.86 -7.75 4.83
CA ALA A 46 3.58 -9.14 5.14
C ALA A 46 3.85 -10.07 3.95
N LEU A 47 3.53 -9.63 2.73
CA LEU A 47 3.67 -10.41 1.51
C LEU A 47 4.21 -9.57 0.37
N VAL A 48 5.04 -10.18 -0.47
CA VAL A 48 5.38 -9.65 -1.81
C VAL A 48 4.95 -10.67 -2.85
N GLN A 49 4.07 -10.25 -3.77
CA GLN A 49 3.66 -11.08 -4.90
C GLN A 49 4.55 -10.79 -6.10
N VAL A 50 4.98 -11.85 -6.78
CA VAL A 50 5.66 -11.83 -8.07
C VAL A 50 4.87 -12.70 -9.03
N TYR A 51 4.28 -12.08 -10.04
CA TYR A 51 3.39 -12.72 -11.00
C TYR A 51 4.04 -12.79 -12.38
N THR A 52 4.11 -14.01 -12.91
CA THR A 52 4.36 -14.35 -14.31
C THR A 52 3.02 -14.76 -14.96
N PRO A 53 2.93 -14.85 -16.30
CA PRO A 53 1.66 -15.19 -16.97
C PRO A 53 0.97 -16.46 -16.42
N ASP A 54 1.76 -17.44 -15.98
CA ASP A 54 1.33 -18.77 -15.56
C ASP A 54 1.32 -18.96 -14.03
N THR A 55 2.19 -18.25 -13.30
CA THR A 55 2.44 -18.51 -11.87
C THR A 55 2.49 -17.24 -11.05
N CYS A 56 1.85 -17.26 -9.87
CA CYS A 56 2.01 -16.25 -8.83
C CYS A 56 2.85 -16.83 -7.69
N PHE A 57 4.05 -16.30 -7.53
CA PHE A 57 4.91 -16.55 -6.38
C PHE A 57 4.58 -15.53 -5.30
N VAL A 58 4.41 -15.99 -4.06
CA VAL A 58 4.13 -15.13 -2.91
C VAL A 58 5.19 -15.36 -1.87
N PHE A 59 6.08 -14.37 -1.74
CA PHE A 59 7.12 -14.33 -0.71
C PHE A 59 6.46 -13.95 0.60
N ASP A 60 6.49 -14.87 1.55
CA ASP A 60 5.97 -14.69 2.90
C ASP A 60 6.97 -13.91 3.75
N ILE A 61 6.91 -12.58 3.67
CA ILE A 61 7.89 -11.72 4.32
C ILE A 61 7.90 -11.94 5.84
N VAL A 62 6.74 -12.19 6.46
CA VAL A 62 6.66 -12.46 7.92
C VAL A 62 7.53 -13.63 8.32
N ASP A 63 7.51 -14.73 7.55
CA ASP A 63 8.31 -15.93 7.83
C ASP A 63 9.78 -15.79 7.37
N LEU A 64 9.99 -15.03 6.29
CA LEU A 64 11.30 -14.84 5.68
C LEU A 64 12.19 -13.81 6.38
N GLN A 65 11.63 -12.90 7.21
CA GLN A 65 12.42 -11.93 7.97
C GLN A 65 13.47 -12.66 8.83
N PRO A 66 14.75 -12.31 8.70
CA PRO A 66 15.81 -13.03 9.39
C PRO A 66 15.97 -12.59 10.84
N GLU A 67 16.34 -13.52 11.71
CA GLU A 67 16.85 -13.19 13.06
C GLU A 67 18.34 -12.80 13.00
N GLU A 68 19.11 -13.36 12.05
CA GLU A 68 20.56 -13.16 11.97
C GLU A 68 21.10 -12.86 10.54
N ALA A 69 20.59 -13.52 9.49
CA ALA A 69 21.08 -13.35 8.11
C ALA A 69 19.99 -13.57 7.04
N PRO A 70 20.06 -12.86 5.88
CA PRO A 70 19.07 -12.99 4.80
C PRO A 70 18.90 -14.43 4.30
N THR A 71 17.65 -14.83 4.07
CA THR A 71 17.34 -16.14 3.47
C THR A 71 17.63 -16.16 1.96
N PRO A 72 17.92 -17.32 1.35
CA PRO A 72 18.06 -17.43 -0.10
C PRO A 72 16.85 -16.89 -0.87
N ALA A 73 15.64 -17.02 -0.31
CA ALA A 73 14.42 -16.47 -0.88
C ALA A 73 14.41 -14.93 -0.87
N LEU A 74 14.86 -14.28 0.21
CA LEU A 74 14.99 -12.82 0.24
C LEU A 74 16.09 -12.31 -0.69
N GLU A 75 17.20 -13.03 -0.80
CA GLU A 75 18.27 -12.69 -1.76
C GLU A 75 17.77 -12.80 -3.21
N LEU A 76 17.02 -13.87 -3.54
CA LEU A 76 16.36 -13.98 -4.82
C LEU A 76 15.41 -12.79 -5.05
N LEU A 77 14.53 -12.50 -4.10
CA LEU A 77 13.59 -11.37 -4.21
C LEU A 77 14.32 -10.04 -4.44
N LYS A 78 15.38 -9.78 -3.68
CA LYS A 78 16.24 -8.60 -3.86
C LYS A 78 16.82 -8.55 -5.27
N SER A 79 17.41 -9.65 -5.75
CA SER A 79 17.99 -9.70 -7.09
C SER A 79 16.97 -9.39 -8.20
N LEU A 80 15.73 -9.87 -8.06
CA LEU A 80 14.65 -9.61 -9.03
C LEU A 80 14.22 -8.15 -9.02
N LEU A 81 13.97 -7.60 -7.83
CA LEU A 81 13.40 -6.27 -7.66
C LEU A 81 14.40 -5.14 -7.91
N GLU A 82 15.69 -5.38 -7.67
CA GLU A 82 16.77 -4.42 -7.93
C GLU A 82 17.33 -4.49 -9.36
N SER A 83 17.10 -5.60 -10.07
CA SER A 83 17.63 -5.80 -11.43
C SER A 83 17.15 -4.74 -12.43
N SER A 84 18.09 -4.16 -13.17
CA SER A 84 17.81 -3.23 -14.27
C SER A 84 17.38 -3.91 -15.57
N SER A 85 17.57 -5.23 -15.67
CA SER A 85 17.19 -6.03 -16.85
C SER A 85 15.74 -6.54 -16.80
N ILE A 86 15.09 -6.43 -15.64
CA ILE A 86 13.74 -6.92 -15.40
C ILE A 86 12.81 -5.74 -15.15
N VAL A 87 11.76 -5.61 -15.96
CA VAL A 87 10.70 -4.62 -15.74
C VAL A 87 9.71 -5.13 -14.69
N LYS A 88 9.52 -4.36 -13.62
CA LYS A 88 8.51 -4.64 -12.59
C LYS A 88 7.25 -3.85 -12.89
N VAL A 89 6.17 -4.53 -13.28
CA VAL A 89 4.87 -3.89 -13.48
C VAL A 89 4.16 -3.79 -12.13
N ALA A 90 3.88 -2.56 -11.70
CA ALA A 90 3.20 -2.29 -10.45
C ALA A 90 2.06 -1.27 -10.68
N HIS A 91 1.17 -1.16 -9.71
CA HIS A 91 0.18 -0.09 -9.68
C HIS A 91 0.42 0.74 -8.43
N ASP A 92 0.63 2.05 -8.62
CA ASP A 92 0.83 3.01 -7.53
C ASP A 92 1.94 2.59 -6.54
N SER A 93 3.15 2.48 -7.09
CA SER A 93 4.31 1.83 -6.49
C SER A 93 5.05 2.62 -5.41
N LYS A 94 4.63 3.85 -5.09
CA LYS A 94 5.25 4.69 -4.06
C LYS A 94 5.34 3.99 -2.70
N TRP A 95 4.26 3.29 -2.30
CA TRP A 95 4.21 2.54 -1.05
C TRP A 95 5.05 1.27 -1.09
N HIS A 96 5.10 0.60 -2.24
CA HIS A 96 5.97 -0.57 -2.44
C HIS A 96 7.44 -0.17 -2.26
N GLY A 97 7.88 0.91 -2.90
CA GLY A 97 9.25 1.42 -2.80
C GLY A 97 9.66 1.76 -1.36
N LEU A 98 8.77 2.41 -0.61
CA LEU A 98 9.01 2.72 0.81
C LEU A 98 9.13 1.45 1.66
N LEU A 99 8.14 0.55 1.58
CA LEU A 99 8.07 -0.63 2.44
C LEU A 99 9.17 -1.65 2.14
N LEU A 100 9.49 -1.87 0.87
CA LEU A 100 10.57 -2.77 0.46
C LEU A 100 11.94 -2.29 0.99
N LYS A 101 12.20 -0.97 0.95
CA LYS A 101 13.43 -0.41 1.52
C LYS A 101 13.43 -0.57 3.04
N GLN A 102 12.37 -0.13 3.72
CA GLN A 102 12.31 -0.12 5.19
C GLN A 102 12.30 -1.51 5.81
N ARG A 103 11.64 -2.49 5.17
CA ARG A 103 11.43 -3.81 5.76
C ARG A 103 12.35 -4.89 5.20
N CYS A 104 12.90 -4.71 4.01
CA CYS A 104 13.73 -5.73 3.38
C CYS A 104 15.09 -5.19 2.90
N GLY A 105 15.36 -3.90 3.01
CA GLY A 105 16.57 -3.30 2.43
C GLY A 105 16.63 -3.43 0.91
N ILE A 106 15.47 -3.54 0.24
CA ILE A 106 15.35 -3.72 -1.21
C ILE A 106 15.05 -2.38 -1.89
N LEU A 107 15.89 -2.00 -2.86
CA LEU A 107 15.74 -0.80 -3.66
C LEU A 107 15.04 -1.12 -4.99
N LEU A 108 13.70 -1.10 -4.96
CA LEU A 108 12.89 -1.32 -6.15
C LEU A 108 13.31 -0.38 -7.30
N SER A 109 13.64 -0.95 -8.45
CA SER A 109 14.14 -0.24 -9.65
C SER A 109 13.34 -0.63 -10.89
N THR A 110 13.49 0.07 -12.02
CA THR A 110 12.97 -0.37 -13.35
C THR A 110 11.48 -0.75 -13.33
N VAL A 111 10.66 0.17 -12.81
CA VAL A 111 9.23 -0.05 -12.62
C VAL A 111 8.45 0.51 -13.81
N HIS A 112 7.47 -0.27 -14.29
CA HIS A 112 6.36 0.24 -15.09
C HIS A 112 5.20 0.48 -14.13
N ASP A 113 5.05 1.71 -13.65
CA ASP A 113 3.96 2.07 -12.76
C ASP A 113 2.73 2.42 -13.57
N THR A 114 1.73 1.54 -13.54
CA THR A 114 0.54 1.67 -14.37
C THR A 114 -0.29 2.91 -14.02
N ALA A 115 -0.22 3.45 -12.80
CA ALA A 115 -0.86 4.71 -12.44
C ALA A 115 -0.10 5.91 -13.04
N SER A 116 1.23 5.91 -12.91
CA SER A 116 2.11 6.92 -13.54
C SER A 116 1.96 6.97 -15.06
N TRP A 117 1.98 5.81 -15.71
CA TRP A 117 1.76 5.70 -17.15
C TRP A 117 0.38 6.24 -17.54
N HIS A 118 -0.66 5.93 -16.78
CA HIS A 118 -1.99 6.48 -17.06
C HIS A 118 -2.01 8.01 -17.00
N ALA A 119 -1.42 8.62 -15.97
CA ALA A 119 -1.37 10.06 -15.81
C ALA A 119 -0.65 10.75 -17.00
N VAL A 120 0.51 10.24 -17.40
CA VAL A 120 1.29 10.78 -18.53
C VAL A 120 0.52 10.63 -19.85
N LEU A 121 -0.07 9.45 -20.10
CA LEU A 121 -0.79 9.16 -21.34
C LEU A 121 -2.08 9.98 -21.48
N ARG A 122 -2.73 10.33 -20.36
CA ARG A 122 -3.93 11.18 -20.34
C ARG A 122 -3.62 12.67 -20.26
N GLY A 123 -2.34 13.06 -20.20
CA GLY A 123 -1.95 14.47 -20.09
C GLY A 123 -2.41 15.12 -18.78
N MET A 124 -2.53 14.34 -17.70
CA MET A 124 -3.04 14.77 -16.40
C MET A 124 -2.02 15.59 -15.58
N GLY A 125 -0.84 15.88 -16.14
CA GLY A 125 0.28 16.50 -15.45
C GLY A 125 0.81 15.64 -14.29
N ASP A 126 1.57 16.26 -13.40
CA ASP A 126 2.06 15.63 -12.15
C ASP A 126 0.91 15.46 -11.12
N THR A 127 -0.30 15.92 -11.45
CA THR A 127 -1.43 16.11 -10.53
C THR A 127 -2.37 14.90 -10.34
N LEU A 128 -1.98 13.67 -10.69
CA LEU A 128 -2.83 12.51 -10.40
C LEU A 128 -2.06 11.29 -9.90
N HIS A 129 -1.95 11.15 -8.59
CA HIS A 129 -1.37 10.00 -7.91
C HIS A 129 -2.41 9.09 -7.22
N ALA A 130 -3.66 9.09 -7.70
CA ALA A 130 -4.73 8.32 -7.05
C ALA A 130 -5.81 7.78 -8.01
N THR A 131 -5.47 7.51 -9.26
CA THR A 131 -6.37 6.74 -10.13
C THR A 131 -6.35 5.30 -9.66
N GLY A 132 -7.49 4.76 -9.24
CA GLY A 132 -7.54 3.39 -8.72
C GLY A 132 -7.22 2.36 -9.81
N LEU A 133 -6.81 1.16 -9.40
CA LEU A 133 -6.49 0.07 -10.35
C LEU A 133 -7.67 -0.23 -11.27
N ASN A 134 -8.89 -0.36 -10.73
CA ASN A 134 -10.08 -0.65 -11.54
C ASN A 134 -10.46 0.47 -12.51
N GLU A 135 -10.29 1.73 -12.10
CA GLU A 135 -10.50 2.88 -12.98
C GLU A 135 -9.49 2.88 -14.13
N THR A 136 -8.22 2.60 -13.80
CA THR A 136 -7.16 2.47 -14.80
C THR A 136 -7.45 1.31 -15.76
N LEU A 137 -7.80 0.13 -15.25
CA LEU A 137 -8.15 -1.04 -16.06
C LEU A 137 -9.30 -0.74 -17.02
N HIS A 138 -10.37 -0.12 -16.51
CA HIS A 138 -11.53 0.27 -17.31
C HIS A 138 -11.13 1.22 -18.45
N ALA A 139 -10.29 2.22 -18.17
CA ALA A 139 -9.83 3.19 -19.17
C ALA A 139 -9.02 2.59 -20.33
N TYR A 140 -8.50 1.37 -20.17
CA TYR A 140 -7.76 0.63 -21.20
C TYR A 140 -8.51 -0.60 -21.73
N GLY A 141 -9.78 -0.78 -21.35
CA GLY A 141 -10.59 -1.94 -21.78
C GLY A 141 -10.11 -3.28 -21.20
N CYS A 142 -9.38 -3.24 -20.08
CA CYS A 142 -8.90 -4.43 -19.38
C CYS A 142 -9.96 -4.96 -18.41
N THR A 143 -9.89 -6.26 -18.10
CA THR A 143 -10.74 -6.89 -17.09
C THR A 143 -10.48 -6.28 -15.72
N THR A 144 -11.51 -5.75 -15.09
CA THR A 144 -11.45 -5.22 -13.71
C THR A 144 -11.34 -6.34 -12.69
N VAL A 145 -10.73 -6.05 -11.54
CA VAL A 145 -10.71 -6.97 -10.40
C VAL A 145 -11.98 -6.82 -9.57
N PRO A 146 -12.50 -7.91 -8.96
CA PRO A 146 -13.60 -7.81 -8.02
C PRO A 146 -13.29 -6.79 -6.92
N PRO A 147 -14.29 -6.03 -6.43
CA PRO A 147 -14.09 -5.14 -5.30
C PRO A 147 -13.57 -5.95 -4.10
N ARG A 148 -12.57 -5.41 -3.41
CA ARG A 148 -12.04 -6.06 -2.21
C ARG A 148 -13.12 -5.98 -1.13
N ASP A 149 -13.51 -7.14 -0.59
CA ASP A 149 -14.31 -7.19 0.63
C ASP A 149 -13.41 -6.81 1.83
N THR A 150 -13.62 -5.62 2.36
CA THR A 150 -12.80 -5.04 3.43
C THR A 150 -13.27 -5.45 4.83
N ALA A 151 -14.42 -6.13 4.97
CA ALA A 151 -14.96 -6.51 6.29
C ALA A 151 -14.02 -7.43 7.06
N GLY A 152 -13.26 -8.28 6.34
CA GLY A 152 -12.24 -9.13 6.92
C GLY A 152 -11.09 -8.39 7.63
N TYR A 153 -10.79 -7.14 7.24
CA TYR A 153 -9.76 -6.32 7.91
C TYR A 153 -10.27 -5.71 9.22
N THR A 154 -11.55 -5.39 9.30
CA THR A 154 -12.19 -4.93 10.53
C THR A 154 -12.22 -6.03 11.58
N ALA A 155 -12.55 -7.25 11.15
CA ALA A 155 -12.57 -8.41 12.04
C ALA A 155 -11.16 -8.89 12.43
N ASN A 156 -10.16 -8.64 11.58
CA ASN A 156 -8.77 -9.02 11.82
C ASN A 156 -7.82 -7.94 11.25
N PRO A 157 -7.41 -6.95 12.07
CA PRO A 157 -6.44 -5.93 11.66
C PRO A 157 -5.09 -6.53 11.23
N SER A 158 -4.73 -7.68 11.78
CA SER A 158 -3.54 -8.46 11.43
C SER A 158 -3.81 -9.51 10.34
N PHE A 159 -4.84 -9.31 9.51
CA PHE A 159 -5.26 -10.25 8.46
C PHE A 159 -4.07 -10.76 7.65
N TRP A 160 -3.25 -9.85 7.13
CA TRP A 160 -2.12 -10.20 6.26
C TRP A 160 -0.95 -10.89 6.96
N GLU A 161 -0.88 -10.83 8.28
CA GLU A 161 0.17 -11.44 9.09
C GLU A 161 -0.26 -12.75 9.74
N THR A 162 -1.57 -13.03 9.72
CA THR A 162 -2.10 -14.29 10.23
C THR A 162 -1.51 -15.45 9.41
N ARG A 163 -1.01 -16.47 10.09
CA ARG A 163 -0.46 -17.69 9.49
C ARG A 163 -1.18 -18.94 10.01
N PRO A 164 -1.31 -19.99 9.18
CA PRO A 164 -0.92 -20.08 7.77
C PRO A 164 -1.81 -19.22 6.84
N LEU A 165 -1.33 -18.90 5.63
CA LEU A 165 -2.13 -18.15 4.65
C LEU A 165 -3.39 -18.93 4.23
N THR A 166 -4.56 -18.34 4.45
CA THR A 166 -5.84 -18.94 4.04
C THR A 166 -6.04 -18.86 2.52
N SER A 167 -6.89 -19.73 1.96
CA SER A 167 -7.24 -19.69 0.53
C SER A 167 -7.80 -18.34 0.09
N GLN A 168 -8.53 -17.66 0.98
CA GLN A 168 -9.05 -16.30 0.75
C GLN A 168 -7.93 -15.27 0.65
N MET A 169 -6.93 -15.33 1.52
CA MET A 169 -5.75 -14.45 1.46
C MET A 169 -4.99 -14.63 0.15
N LYS A 170 -4.77 -15.90 -0.25
CA LYS A 170 -4.09 -16.23 -1.51
C LYS A 170 -4.83 -15.68 -2.72
N LEU A 171 -6.15 -15.87 -2.78
CA LEU A 171 -6.98 -15.32 -3.86
C LEU A 171 -6.94 -13.79 -3.90
N ARG A 172 -7.02 -13.13 -2.74
CA ARG A 172 -6.97 -11.66 -2.63
C ARG A 172 -5.62 -11.10 -3.06
N ALA A 173 -4.52 -11.76 -2.69
CA ALA A 173 -3.18 -11.35 -3.10
C ALA A 173 -2.95 -11.51 -4.62
N LEU A 174 -3.52 -12.55 -5.23
CA LEU A 174 -3.38 -12.83 -6.67
C LEU A 174 -4.13 -11.82 -7.55
N GLN A 175 -5.35 -11.44 -7.17
CA GLN A 175 -6.27 -10.70 -8.04
C GLN A 175 -5.70 -9.39 -8.62
N PRO A 176 -5.03 -8.51 -7.84
CA PRO A 176 -4.49 -7.25 -8.36
C PRO A 176 -3.33 -7.46 -9.32
N VAL A 177 -2.43 -8.41 -9.05
CA VAL A 177 -1.20 -8.58 -9.84
C VAL A 177 -1.45 -9.28 -11.19
N LYS A 178 -2.44 -10.18 -11.24
CA LYS A 178 -2.73 -10.97 -12.47
C LYS A 178 -3.14 -10.11 -13.67
N VAL A 179 -3.66 -8.90 -13.43
CA VAL A 179 -4.18 -8.00 -14.48
C VAL A 179 -3.12 -7.00 -14.96
N LEU A 180 -2.00 -6.87 -14.26
CA LEU A 180 -1.01 -5.82 -14.51
C LEU A 180 -0.27 -6.01 -15.82
N LEU A 181 0.12 -7.25 -16.18
CA LEU A 181 0.82 -7.49 -17.45
C LEU A 181 -0.04 -7.14 -18.67
N ALA A 182 -1.35 -7.46 -18.62
CA ALA A 182 -2.28 -7.09 -19.69
C ALA A 182 -2.48 -5.56 -19.76
N LEU A 183 -2.56 -4.90 -18.60
CA LEU A 183 -2.66 -3.44 -18.51
C LEU A 183 -1.40 -2.76 -19.06
N GLN A 184 -0.22 -3.26 -18.71
CA GLN A 184 1.06 -2.79 -19.25
C GLN A 184 1.07 -2.85 -20.78
N ALA A 185 0.69 -4.00 -21.35
CA ALA A 185 0.64 -4.17 -22.79
C ALA A 185 -0.33 -3.20 -23.46
N ALA A 186 -1.48 -2.92 -22.84
CA ALA A 186 -2.43 -1.92 -23.33
C ALA A 186 -1.88 -0.49 -23.29
N GLN A 187 -1.17 -0.13 -22.22
CA GLN A 187 -0.51 1.17 -22.08
C GLN A 187 0.62 1.37 -23.07
N LEU A 188 1.45 0.35 -23.29
CA LEU A 188 2.52 0.36 -24.30
C LEU A 188 1.96 0.57 -25.71
N ARG A 189 0.82 -0.04 -26.06
CA ARG A 189 0.15 0.19 -27.35
C ARG A 189 -0.45 1.59 -27.48
N ALA A 190 -0.88 2.18 -26.37
CA ALA A 190 -1.47 3.52 -26.35
C ALA A 190 -0.40 4.64 -26.36
N ALA A 191 0.82 4.34 -25.92
CA ALA A 191 1.89 5.31 -25.81
C ALA A 191 2.48 5.69 -27.17
N THR A 192 2.67 6.99 -27.39
CA THR A 192 3.53 7.46 -28.47
C THR A 192 5.01 7.33 -28.08
N PRO A 193 5.94 7.21 -29.05
CA PRO A 193 7.38 7.16 -28.74
C PRO A 193 7.89 8.32 -27.88
N ALA A 194 7.29 9.51 -28.01
CA ALA A 194 7.65 10.68 -27.22
C ALA A 194 7.14 10.63 -25.77
N GLN A 195 6.10 9.84 -25.49
CA GLN A 195 5.55 9.68 -24.14
C GLN A 195 6.29 8.62 -23.33
N VAL A 196 6.86 7.60 -23.98
CA VAL A 196 7.50 6.47 -23.30
C VAL A 196 8.58 6.89 -22.30
N PRO A 197 9.56 7.76 -22.65
CA PRO A 197 10.56 8.22 -21.68
C PRO A 197 9.93 8.90 -20.47
N ARG A 198 8.94 9.78 -20.69
CA ARG A 198 8.23 10.48 -19.62
C ARG A 198 7.46 9.52 -18.69
N CYS A 199 6.91 8.44 -19.24
CA CYS A 199 6.22 7.43 -18.45
C CYS A 199 7.21 6.65 -17.56
N HIS A 200 8.41 6.37 -18.07
CA HIS A 200 9.47 5.75 -17.27
C HIS A 200 9.99 6.68 -16.18
N ASP A 201 10.24 7.95 -16.51
CA ASP A 201 10.68 8.97 -15.55
C ASP A 201 9.65 9.13 -14.42
N GLU A 202 8.35 9.23 -14.74
CA GLU A 202 7.29 9.35 -13.74
C GLU A 202 7.10 8.05 -12.92
N SER A 203 7.37 6.88 -13.51
CA SER A 203 7.37 5.63 -12.74
C SER A 203 8.52 5.60 -11.74
N ALA A 204 9.73 5.97 -12.15
CA ALA A 204 10.89 6.05 -11.28
C ALA A 204 10.70 7.10 -10.16
N ALA A 205 10.18 8.28 -10.52
CA ALA A 205 9.84 9.33 -9.57
C ALA A 205 8.81 8.84 -8.55
N ASN A 206 7.75 8.14 -8.97
CA ASN A 206 6.73 7.64 -8.04
C ASN A 206 7.29 6.63 -7.03
N VAL A 207 8.16 5.70 -7.46
CA VAL A 207 8.84 4.75 -6.55
C VAL A 207 9.71 5.49 -5.52
N ALA A 208 10.43 6.52 -5.94
CA ALA A 208 11.32 7.29 -5.08
C ALA A 208 10.58 8.26 -4.16
N ARG A 209 9.38 8.71 -4.55
CA ARG A 209 8.64 9.83 -3.96
C ARG A 209 8.51 9.78 -2.44
N LEU A 210 8.17 8.61 -1.89
CA LEU A 210 8.05 8.41 -0.44
C LEU A 210 9.33 7.88 0.20
N ARG A 211 10.15 7.17 -0.57
CA ARG A 211 11.42 6.57 -0.13
C ARG A 211 12.47 7.61 0.27
N GLU A 212 12.41 8.77 -0.38
CA GLU A 212 13.32 9.91 -0.24
C GLU A 212 12.60 11.14 0.35
N GLY A 213 11.31 11.01 0.65
CA GLY A 213 10.48 12.09 1.16
C GLY A 213 10.61 12.32 2.66
N THR A 214 10.03 13.42 3.11
CA THR A 214 9.83 13.77 4.52
C THR A 214 8.39 13.48 4.93
N TRP A 215 8.14 13.34 6.23
CA TRP A 215 6.79 13.10 6.75
C TRP A 215 6.59 13.81 8.08
N ASP A 216 5.33 14.06 8.42
CA ASP A 216 4.90 14.71 9.65
C ASP A 216 3.54 14.15 10.12
N VAL A 217 3.16 14.46 11.35
CA VAL A 217 1.99 13.92 12.04
C VAL A 217 1.01 15.04 12.38
N VAL A 218 -0.26 14.85 12.00
CA VAL A 218 -1.35 15.77 12.31
C VAL A 218 -2.44 15.04 13.10
N TYR A 219 -2.71 15.51 14.32
CA TYR A 219 -3.82 15.00 15.14
C TYR A 219 -5.15 15.49 14.62
N ILE A 220 -5.96 14.57 14.10
CA ILE A 220 -7.28 14.90 13.58
C ILE A 220 -8.30 14.74 14.70
N HIS A 221 -9.20 15.70 14.86
CA HIS A 221 -10.29 15.55 15.81
C HIS A 221 -11.18 14.34 15.41
N PRO A 222 -11.56 13.43 16.35
CA PRO A 222 -12.28 12.19 16.01
C PRO A 222 -13.53 12.38 15.15
N THR A 223 -14.29 13.45 15.39
CA THR A 223 -15.51 13.75 14.61
C THR A 223 -15.22 14.29 13.21
N GLN A 224 -14.01 14.81 12.97
CA GLN A 224 -13.57 15.31 11.67
C GLN A 224 -12.94 14.22 10.81
N LEU A 225 -12.34 13.18 11.43
CA LEU A 225 -11.78 12.06 10.67
C LEU A 225 -12.85 11.38 9.79
N ARG A 226 -14.07 11.22 10.29
CA ARG A 226 -15.21 10.69 9.51
C ARG A 226 -15.60 11.56 8.32
N ARG A 227 -15.22 12.85 8.33
CA ARG A 227 -15.50 13.80 7.25
C ARG A 227 -14.39 13.82 6.20
N LEU A 228 -13.24 13.17 6.46
CA LEU A 228 -12.14 12.97 5.53
C LEU A 228 -12.32 11.64 4.78
N ASP A 229 -13.30 11.61 3.88
CA ASP A 229 -13.46 10.49 2.96
C ASP A 229 -12.29 10.43 1.94
N ALA A 230 -12.16 9.30 1.25
CA ALA A 230 -11.08 9.09 0.29
C ALA A 230 -11.07 10.12 -0.84
N LYS A 231 -12.24 10.62 -1.26
CA LYS A 231 -12.33 11.63 -2.31
C LYS A 231 -11.72 12.95 -1.84
N LYS A 232 -12.00 13.37 -0.60
CA LYS A 232 -11.41 14.59 0.00
C LYS A 232 -9.93 14.43 0.28
N LEU A 233 -9.50 13.26 0.74
CA LEU A 233 -8.07 12.97 0.93
C LEU A 233 -7.34 13.09 -0.41
N ARG A 234 -7.81 12.44 -1.47
CA ARG A 234 -7.22 12.56 -2.82
C ARG A 234 -7.21 14.00 -3.34
N ALA A 235 -8.30 14.75 -3.12
CA ALA A 235 -8.36 16.15 -3.51
C ALA A 235 -7.36 17.03 -2.73
N LEU A 236 -7.14 16.73 -1.45
CA LEU A 236 -6.13 17.36 -0.62
C LEU A 236 -4.73 17.01 -1.14
N GLU A 237 -4.43 15.72 -1.28
CA GLU A 237 -3.15 15.19 -1.78
C GLU A 237 -2.76 15.81 -3.13
N ALA A 238 -3.71 15.89 -4.07
CA ALA A 238 -3.50 16.51 -5.36
C ALA A 238 -3.22 18.02 -5.25
N LYS A 239 -3.88 18.72 -4.31
CA LYS A 239 -3.70 20.16 -4.09
C LYS A 239 -2.36 20.48 -3.42
N THR A 240 -1.93 19.65 -2.48
CA THR A 240 -0.76 19.90 -1.63
C THR A 240 0.50 19.17 -2.11
N SER A 241 0.37 18.28 -3.09
CA SER A 241 1.44 17.39 -3.54
C SER A 241 2.01 16.54 -2.39
N SER A 242 1.15 16.16 -1.46
CA SER A 242 1.45 15.30 -0.31
C SER A 242 0.59 14.03 -0.35
N PHE A 243 0.85 13.08 0.55
CA PHE A 243 0.07 11.87 0.75
C PHE A 243 -0.38 11.79 2.20
N VAL A 244 -1.59 11.33 2.43
CA VAL A 244 -2.17 11.27 3.77
C VAL A 244 -2.61 9.85 4.07
N ALA A 245 -1.97 9.24 5.06
CA ALA A 245 -2.45 8.01 5.67
C ALA A 245 -3.10 8.35 7.01
N THR A 246 -4.19 7.68 7.37
CA THR A 246 -4.87 7.93 8.64
C THR A 246 -4.90 6.67 9.49
N ARG A 247 -4.59 6.81 10.78
CA ARG A 247 -4.83 5.78 11.79
C ARG A 247 -5.99 6.21 12.67
N ALA A 248 -7.01 5.38 12.72
CA ALA A 248 -8.07 5.54 13.69
C ALA A 248 -7.59 5.02 15.06
N GLY A 249 -7.80 5.82 16.10
CA GLY A 249 -7.40 5.50 17.47
C GLY A 249 -7.74 6.68 18.37
N PRO A 250 -7.64 6.53 19.71
CA PRO A 250 -7.63 7.66 20.62
C PRO A 250 -6.18 8.08 20.95
N PRO A 251 -5.68 9.22 20.44
CA PRO A 251 -6.30 10.14 19.48
C PRO A 251 -6.14 9.69 18.02
N PRO A 252 -6.99 10.17 17.09
CA PRO A 252 -6.89 9.85 15.67
C PRO A 252 -5.80 10.69 15.03
N ILE A 253 -5.07 10.07 14.10
CA ILE A 253 -3.84 10.64 13.57
C ILE A 253 -3.86 10.55 12.04
N ALA A 254 -3.48 11.64 11.37
CA ALA A 254 -3.03 11.64 9.99
C ALA A 254 -1.51 11.73 9.93
N PHE A 255 -0.93 10.95 9.04
CA PHE A 255 0.47 10.98 8.67
C PHE A 255 0.54 11.61 7.28
N VAL A 256 1.19 12.77 7.19
CA VAL A 256 1.39 13.50 5.95
C VAL A 256 2.79 13.15 5.45
N HIS A 257 2.88 12.61 4.25
CA HIS A 257 4.15 12.33 3.58
C HIS A 257 4.30 13.24 2.38
N ALA A 258 5.49 13.74 2.12
CA ALA A 258 5.74 14.57 0.95
C ALA A 258 7.18 14.41 0.45
N HIS A 259 7.39 14.77 -0.80
CA HIS A 259 8.72 14.72 -1.43
C HIS A 259 9.55 15.99 -1.18
N SER A 260 8.98 16.99 -0.50
CA SER A 260 9.64 18.25 -0.15
C SER A 260 8.99 18.88 1.08
N ASP A 261 9.76 19.68 1.82
CA ASP A 261 9.28 20.37 3.02
C ASP A 261 8.14 21.36 2.72
N SER A 262 8.15 21.98 1.54
CA SER A 262 7.07 22.87 1.12
C SER A 262 5.76 22.12 0.90
N ALA A 263 5.81 20.94 0.27
CA ALA A 263 4.63 20.12 0.06
C ALA A 263 4.15 19.50 1.39
N LEU A 264 5.08 19.15 2.28
CA LEU A 264 4.77 18.70 3.63
C LEU A 264 4.01 19.78 4.42
N ALA A 265 4.55 20.99 4.46
CA ALA A 265 3.94 22.14 5.13
C ALA A 265 2.54 22.43 4.58
N ALA A 266 2.35 22.41 3.26
CA ALA A 266 1.06 22.60 2.63
C ALA A 266 0.04 21.50 3.00
N GLY A 267 0.48 20.23 3.05
CA GLY A 267 -0.33 19.09 3.48
C GLY A 267 -0.77 19.21 4.93
N VAL A 268 0.17 19.53 5.82
CA VAL A 268 -0.09 19.77 7.25
C VAL A 268 -1.06 20.93 7.44
N GLU A 269 -0.82 22.07 6.80
CA GLU A 269 -1.70 23.24 6.85
C GLU A 269 -3.12 22.91 6.35
N ALA A 270 -3.24 22.18 5.25
CA ALA A 270 -4.54 21.77 4.71
C ALA A 270 -5.33 20.86 5.68
N LEU A 271 -4.63 20.12 6.54
CA LEU A 271 -5.24 19.27 7.57
C LEU A 271 -5.55 20.03 8.88
N GLN A 272 -4.97 21.20 9.14
CA GLN A 272 -5.21 21.99 10.36
C GLN A 272 -6.69 22.35 10.57
N LYS A 273 -7.48 22.49 9.50
CA LYS A 273 -8.93 22.73 9.62
C LYS A 273 -9.72 21.53 10.16
N TYR A 274 -9.10 20.35 10.24
CA TYR A 274 -9.69 19.13 10.79
C TYR A 274 -9.14 18.78 12.18
N THR A 275 -8.20 19.57 12.71
CA THR A 275 -7.68 19.41 14.07
C THR A 275 -8.56 20.17 15.08
N ASP A 276 -8.53 19.75 16.34
CA ASP A 276 -9.07 20.58 17.42
C ASP A 276 -8.15 21.79 17.63
N PRO A 277 -8.64 23.04 17.64
CA PRO A 277 -7.81 24.21 17.99
C PRO A 277 -7.13 24.08 19.37
N ALA A 278 -7.67 23.25 20.26
CA ALA A 278 -7.13 22.97 21.59
C ALA A 278 -6.14 21.78 21.62
N SER A 279 -5.95 21.03 20.53
CA SER A 279 -4.97 19.94 20.50
C SER A 279 -3.54 20.51 20.52
N PRO A 280 -2.68 20.04 21.45
CA PRO A 280 -1.28 20.47 21.45
C PRO A 280 -0.60 20.05 20.15
N ARG A 281 0.12 20.98 19.50
CA ARG A 281 1.15 20.60 18.53
C ARG A 281 2.24 19.89 19.32
N LEU A 282 2.42 18.59 19.10
CA LEU A 282 3.62 17.92 19.63
C LEU A 282 4.85 18.45 18.91
N ALA A 283 5.98 18.41 19.60
CA ALA A 283 7.28 18.65 18.99
C ALA A 283 7.51 17.67 17.82
N PRO A 284 8.37 18.04 16.85
CA PRO A 284 8.76 17.14 15.76
C PRO A 284 9.19 15.77 16.31
N PHE A 285 8.82 14.70 15.60
CA PHE A 285 9.02 13.33 16.04
C PHE A 285 10.48 12.96 16.34
N ASP A 286 11.45 13.73 15.83
CA ASP A 286 12.88 13.59 16.14
C ASP A 286 13.21 13.75 17.64
N GLU A 287 12.29 14.29 18.45
CA GLU A 287 12.42 14.43 19.91
C GLU A 287 11.69 13.32 20.71
N MET A 288 10.97 12.41 20.05
CA MET A 288 10.38 11.23 20.70
C MET A 288 11.31 10.03 20.53
N GLU A 289 12.10 9.72 21.57
CA GLU A 289 12.77 8.41 21.68
C GLU A 289 11.70 7.31 21.71
N ILE A 290 11.52 6.62 20.58
CA ILE A 290 10.69 5.42 20.53
C ILE A 290 11.60 4.22 20.72
N GLU A 291 11.63 3.72 21.95
CA GLU A 291 12.11 2.38 22.28
C GLU A 291 11.29 1.36 21.44
N PRO A 292 11.91 0.57 20.54
CA PRO A 292 11.19 -0.33 19.63
C PRO A 292 10.30 -1.39 20.32
N ASP A 293 10.48 -1.59 21.63
CA ASP A 293 9.99 -2.76 22.35
C ASP A 293 8.79 -2.47 23.30
N GLU A 294 8.38 -1.21 23.50
CA GLU A 294 7.42 -0.87 24.56
C GLU A 294 5.92 -1.10 24.24
N TYR A 295 5.58 -1.45 23.00
CA TYR A 295 4.20 -1.74 22.59
C TYR A 295 4.03 -3.18 22.09
N GLY A 296 4.35 -4.14 22.97
CA GLY A 296 3.63 -5.41 23.01
C GLY A 296 2.14 -5.20 23.30
N PRO A 297 1.28 -6.22 23.14
CA PRO A 297 -0.16 -6.08 23.31
C PRO A 297 -0.46 -5.70 24.77
N ARG A 298 -0.79 -4.43 25.00
CA ARG A 298 -1.30 -3.97 26.30
C ARG A 298 -2.81 -4.17 26.31
N GLU A 299 -3.28 -5.07 27.16
CA GLU A 299 -4.68 -5.18 27.53
C GLU A 299 -5.10 -3.88 28.23
N TYR A 300 -5.76 -2.99 27.51
CA TYR A 300 -6.34 -1.79 28.08
C TYR A 300 -7.85 -1.99 28.23
N GLY A 301 -8.27 -2.37 29.44
CA GLY A 301 -9.67 -2.32 29.83
C GLY A 301 -10.13 -0.87 29.95
N PHE A 302 -11.22 -0.51 29.27
CA PHE A 302 -11.83 0.81 29.38
C PHE A 302 -13.35 0.71 29.40
N GLY A 303 -13.93 1.39 30.39
CA GLY A 303 -15.36 1.50 30.64
C GLY A 303 -16.08 2.48 29.70
N ASP A 304 -17.40 2.35 29.74
CA ASP A 304 -18.38 2.89 28.80
C ASP A 304 -18.46 4.42 28.74
N PHE A 305 -18.60 4.94 27.52
CA PHE A 305 -19.28 6.20 27.23
C PHE A 305 -20.21 6.01 26.05
N ASP A 306 -21.50 6.22 26.30
CA ASP A 306 -22.62 6.01 25.40
C ASP A 306 -23.04 7.33 24.71
N TYR A 307 -23.31 7.30 23.42
CA TYR A 307 -24.09 8.33 22.72
C TYR A 307 -24.81 7.75 21.48
N ASP A 308 -26.13 7.79 21.56
CA ASP A 308 -27.08 7.18 20.64
C ASP A 308 -27.50 8.10 19.46
N ASN A 309 -27.63 7.47 18.28
CA ASN A 309 -28.55 7.71 17.13
C ASN A 309 -28.59 9.07 16.37
N ARG A 310 -28.94 9.19 15.07
CA ARG A 310 -29.80 8.39 14.14
C ARG A 310 -29.65 8.88 12.67
N GLY A 311 -29.59 7.96 11.69
CA GLY A 311 -30.18 8.07 10.33
C GLY A 311 -29.42 8.76 9.16
N ALA A 312 -29.05 7.99 8.12
CA ALA A 312 -29.29 8.24 6.66
C ALA A 312 -28.34 7.42 5.74
N ASP A 313 -28.84 7.13 4.54
CA ASP A 313 -28.42 6.15 3.53
C ASP A 313 -27.07 6.35 2.78
N TYR A 314 -26.53 5.19 2.36
CA TYR A 314 -25.55 4.80 1.32
C TYR A 314 -24.76 5.84 0.51
N ASP A 315 -23.41 5.76 0.60
CA ASP A 315 -22.48 5.37 -0.48
C ASP A 315 -21.03 5.55 0.00
N GLU A 316 -20.23 4.48 -0.16
CA GLU A 316 -18.76 4.36 -0.07
C GLU A 316 -17.96 5.25 0.91
N PHE A 317 -17.19 4.57 1.78
CA PHE A 317 -16.03 5.00 2.59
C PHE A 317 -16.20 5.00 4.14
N TRP A 318 -15.46 4.04 4.72
CA TRP A 318 -14.92 3.91 6.08
C TRP A 318 -15.83 3.55 7.28
N TYR A 319 -15.34 2.59 8.06
CA TYR A 319 -15.93 2.02 9.27
C TYR A 319 -15.98 3.01 10.43
N TYR A 320 -17.12 3.08 11.12
CA TYR A 320 -17.28 2.84 12.57
C TYR A 320 -18.79 2.75 12.87
N ARG A 321 -19.28 1.57 13.26
CA ARG A 321 -20.46 1.48 14.13
C ARG A 321 -20.30 0.29 15.06
N TYR A 322 -20.16 0.61 16.34
CA TYR A 322 -20.30 -0.30 17.47
C TYR A 322 -21.79 -0.60 17.67
N GLY A 323 -22.11 -1.82 18.08
CA GLY A 323 -23.46 -2.25 18.42
C GLY A 323 -23.46 -3.76 18.65
N GLY A 324 -23.07 -4.17 19.86
CA GLY A 324 -23.30 -5.52 20.36
C GLY A 324 -24.50 -5.52 21.29
N GLU A 325 -25.40 -6.48 21.11
CA GLU A 325 -26.15 -7.06 22.22
C GLU A 325 -25.89 -8.57 22.17
N GLY A 326 -25.12 -9.04 23.14
CA GLY A 326 -25.19 -10.41 23.63
C GLY A 326 -25.91 -10.35 24.98
N GLY A 327 -27.04 -11.04 25.09
CA GLY A 327 -27.62 -11.40 26.37
C GLY A 327 -27.18 -12.82 26.74
N GLU A 328 -26.65 -12.96 27.97
CA GLU A 328 -26.59 -14.12 28.90
C GLU A 328 -26.37 -15.52 28.28
N VAL A 329 -25.33 -16.28 28.65
CA VAL A 329 -24.90 -16.74 29.99
C VAL A 329 -23.39 -17.04 29.98
#